data_AF-A0A414AFW6-F1
#
_entry.id   AF-A0A414AFW6-F1
#
_cell.length_a   1.000
_cell.length_b   1.000
_cell.length_c   1.000
_cell.angle_alpha   90.00
_cell.angle_beta   90.00
_cell.angle_gamma   90.00
#
_symmetry.space_group_name_H-M   'P 1'
#
loop_
_entity.id
_entity.type
_entity.pdbx_description
1 polymer ?
#
loop_
_entity_poly.entity_id
_entity_poly.type
_entity_poly.pdbx_seq_one_letter_code
_entity_poly.pdbx_strand_id
1 'polypeptide(L)'
;MGEKRKYTIYAVDFDGTLCESVYPGIGAPNLVLIEHLKKRRRQGNKIILWTCREGERLLVAVDWCREHGLAFDAVNENLPEMIEWHGNDCRKIFADVYIDDKSVNKPKYHVPYREA
;
A
#
# COMPACT_ATOMS: atom_id res chain seq x y z
N MET A 1 -10.09 -7.24 26.00
CA MET A 1 -9.21 -7.60 24.87
C MET A 1 -10.03 -8.46 23.93
N GLY A 2 -10.82 -7.82 23.05
CA GLY A 2 -11.55 -8.54 22.01
C GLY A 2 -10.55 -9.24 21.10
N GLU A 3 -10.91 -10.40 20.55
CA GLU A 3 -10.00 -11.31 19.84
C GLU A 3 -8.98 -10.61 18.94
N LYS A 4 -7.71 -11.05 19.01
CA LYS A 4 -6.64 -10.54 18.15
C LYS A 4 -7.02 -10.83 16.69
N ARG A 5 -7.11 -9.78 15.86
CA ARG A 5 -7.48 -9.92 14.44
C ARG A 5 -6.60 -10.95 13.72
N LYS A 6 -7.20 -11.76 12.87
CA LYS A 6 -6.56 -12.89 12.16
C LYS A 6 -5.89 -12.50 10.84
N TYR A 7 -5.88 -11.23 10.49
CA TYR A 7 -5.35 -10.71 9.24
C TYR A 7 -4.27 -9.66 9.48
N THR A 8 -3.37 -9.52 8.51
CA THR A 8 -2.35 -8.48 8.45
C THR A 8 -2.85 -7.29 7.62
N ILE A 9 -2.59 -6.08 8.07
CA ILE A 9 -2.80 -4.83 7.32
C ILE A 9 -1.46 -4.41 6.74
N TYR A 10 -1.41 -4.30 5.42
CA TYR A 10 -0.27 -3.80 4.66
C TYR A 10 -0.57 -2.38 4.19
N ALA A 11 0.21 -1.40 4.63
CA ALA A 11 0.28 -0.09 3.99
C ALA A 11 1.41 -0.13 2.96
N VAL A 12 1.12 0.24 1.72
CA VAL A 12 2.08 0.18 0.61
C VAL A 12 2.16 1.53 -0.11
N ASP A 13 3.38 2.02 -0.26
CA ASP A 13 3.67 3.20 -1.07
C ASP A 13 3.50 2.92 -2.58
N PHE A 14 3.39 3.98 -3.38
CA PHE A 14 3.23 3.90 -4.82
C PHE A 14 4.54 4.15 -5.59
N ASP A 15 5.08 5.36 -5.50
CA ASP A 15 6.18 5.88 -6.33
C ASP A 15 7.54 5.39 -5.85
N GLY A 16 8.17 4.50 -6.61
CA GLY A 16 9.36 3.80 -6.14
C GLY A 16 9.04 2.55 -5.32
N THR A 17 7.77 2.16 -5.21
CA THR A 17 7.39 0.92 -4.51
C THR A 17 6.62 -0.02 -5.41
N LEU A 18 5.42 0.38 -5.83
CA LEU A 18 4.58 -0.36 -6.78
C LEU A 18 5.01 -0.13 -8.23
N CYS A 19 5.63 1.00 -8.52
CA CYS A 19 6.21 1.33 -9.83
C CYS A 19 7.53 2.10 -9.68
N GLU A 20 8.30 2.24 -10.75
CA GLU A 20 9.43 3.18 -10.81
C GLU A 20 8.97 4.61 -10.49
N SER A 21 9.78 5.33 -9.72
CA SER A 21 9.51 6.73 -9.38
C SER A 21 9.85 7.65 -10.57
N VAL A 22 8.84 7.96 -11.39
CA VAL A 22 8.93 8.90 -12.53
C VAL A 22 7.91 10.04 -12.39
N TYR A 23 7.66 10.46 -11.15
CA TYR A 23 6.70 11.50 -10.82
C TYR A 23 6.90 12.76 -11.68
N PRO A 24 5.83 13.34 -12.27
CA PRO A 24 4.41 13.05 -12.03
C PRO A 24 3.83 11.86 -12.83
N GLY A 25 4.62 11.21 -13.70
CA GLY A 25 4.21 10.04 -14.46
C GLY A 25 4.16 8.75 -13.63
N ILE A 26 3.87 7.61 -14.26
CA ILE A 26 3.90 6.27 -13.64
C ILE A 26 4.92 5.43 -14.41
N GLY A 27 5.85 4.81 -13.70
CA GLY A 27 6.97 4.09 -14.30
C GLY A 27 6.71 2.60 -14.47
N ALA A 28 7.77 1.83 -14.73
CA ALA A 28 7.62 0.39 -14.90
C ALA A 28 7.06 -0.29 -13.64
N PRO A 29 6.16 -1.28 -13.76
CA PRO A 29 5.54 -1.94 -12.62
C PRO A 29 6.51 -2.84 -11.86
N ASN A 30 6.42 -2.84 -10.53
CA ASN A 30 7.00 -3.87 -9.68
C ASN A 30 6.06 -5.09 -9.63
N LEU A 31 6.08 -5.90 -10.69
CA LEU A 31 5.19 -7.06 -10.82
C LEU A 31 5.34 -8.08 -9.69
N VAL A 32 6.55 -8.22 -9.12
CA VAL A 32 6.81 -9.15 -8.00
C VAL A 32 6.06 -8.71 -6.74
N LEU A 33 6.13 -7.42 -6.40
CA LEU A 33 5.40 -6.87 -5.26
C LEU A 33 3.88 -6.89 -5.49
N ILE A 34 3.42 -6.54 -6.70
CA ILE A 34 2.00 -6.56 -7.06
C ILE A 34 1.41 -7.97 -6.88
N GLU A 35 2.08 -9.01 -7.41
CA GLU A 35 1.63 -10.39 -7.23
C GLU A 35 1.70 -10.85 -5.76
N HIS A 36 2.69 -10.39 -5.00
CA HIS A 36 2.75 -10.63 -3.56
C HIS A 36 1.49 -10.09 -2.85
N LEU A 37 1.12 -8.83 -3.10
CA LEU A 37 -0.02 -8.19 -2.46
C LEU A 37 -1.35 -8.83 -2.88
N LYS A 38 -1.50 -9.20 -4.16
CA LYS A 38 -2.66 -9.97 -4.66
C LYS A 38 -2.78 -11.30 -3.91
N LYS A 39 -1.67 -12.01 -3.69
CA LYS A 39 -1.66 -13.23 -2.87
C LYS A 39 -2.06 -12.95 -1.42
N ARG A 40 -1.60 -11.85 -0.81
CA ARG A 40 -1.99 -11.47 0.56
C ARG A 40 -3.48 -11.18 0.66
N ARG A 41 -4.08 -10.47 -0.31
CA ARG A 41 -5.54 -10.26 -0.37
C ARG A 41 -6.31 -11.57 -0.40
N ARG A 42 -5.90 -12.53 -1.26
CA ARG A 42 -6.53 -13.86 -1.33
C ARG A 42 -6.47 -14.65 -0.02
N GLN A 43 -5.51 -14.33 0.86
CA GLN A 43 -5.36 -14.92 2.18
C GLN A 43 -6.20 -14.20 3.26
N GLY A 44 -7.02 -13.21 2.90
CA GLY A 44 -7.85 -12.42 3.81
C GLY A 44 -7.13 -11.21 4.43
N ASN A 45 -5.92 -10.88 3.97
CA ASN A 45 -5.21 -9.69 4.43
C ASN A 45 -5.73 -8.42 3.76
N LYS A 46 -5.46 -7.28 4.39
CA LYS A 46 -5.92 -5.97 3.98
C LYS A 46 -4.78 -5.16 3.41
N ILE A 47 -5.01 -4.49 2.29
CA ILE A 47 -4.01 -3.65 1.62
C ILE A 47 -4.53 -2.23 1.54
N ILE A 48 -3.76 -1.28 2.06
CA ILE A 48 -4.05 0.16 2.00
C ILE A 48 -3.01 0.78 1.09
N LEU A 49 -3.45 1.49 0.06
CA LEU A 49 -2.55 2.36 -0.71
C LEU A 49 -2.23 3.57 0.16
N TRP A 50 -0.95 3.80 0.44
CA TRP A 50 -0.50 4.91 1.27
C TRP A 50 0.55 5.73 0.52
N THR A 51 0.12 6.78 -0.17
CA THR A 51 0.92 7.56 -1.12
C THR A 51 0.74 9.06 -0.91
N CYS A 52 1.77 9.84 -1.23
CA CYS A 52 1.68 11.29 -1.29
C CYS A 52 0.89 11.81 -2.52
N ARG A 53 0.49 10.94 -3.46
CA ARG A 53 -0.39 11.35 -4.57
C ARG A 53 -1.76 11.76 -4.03
N GLU A 54 -2.30 12.83 -4.63
CA GLU A 54 -3.60 13.40 -4.28
C GLU A 54 -4.39 13.80 -5.54
N GLY A 55 -5.69 14.05 -5.38
CA GLY A 55 -6.57 14.50 -6.46
C GLY A 55 -6.56 13.56 -7.67
N GLU A 56 -6.46 14.13 -8.87
CA GLU A 56 -6.44 13.37 -10.12
C GLU A 56 -5.29 12.35 -10.18
N ARG A 57 -4.11 12.69 -9.65
CA ARG A 57 -2.95 11.78 -9.68
C ARG A 57 -3.18 10.53 -8.82
N LEU A 58 -3.95 10.67 -7.74
CA LEU A 58 -4.34 9.53 -6.91
C LEU A 58 -5.31 8.63 -7.66
N LEU A 59 -6.30 9.20 -8.35
CA LEU A 59 -7.25 8.44 -9.18
C LEU A 59 -6.51 7.63 -10.25
N VAL A 60 -5.59 8.27 -10.99
CA VAL A 60 -4.78 7.59 -12.00
C VAL A 60 -3.93 6.47 -11.40
N ALA A 61 -3.33 6.67 -10.22
CA ALA A 61 -2.54 5.63 -9.55
C ALA A 61 -3.41 4.43 -9.12
N VAL A 62 -4.62 4.70 -8.62
CA VAL A 62 -5.59 3.64 -8.23
C VAL A 62 -6.06 2.88 -9.46
N ASP A 63 -6.40 3.56 -10.55
CA ASP A 63 -6.82 2.92 -11.81
C ASP A 63 -5.69 2.08 -12.42
N TRP A 64 -4.47 2.59 -12.43
CA TRP A 64 -3.29 1.84 -12.87
C TRP A 64 -3.08 0.55 -12.04
N CYS A 65 -3.27 0.61 -10.71
CA CYS A 65 -3.21 -0.59 -9.87
C CYS A 65 -4.30 -1.60 -10.22
N ARG A 66 -5.52 -1.11 -10.50
CA ARG A 66 -6.68 -1.93 -10.89
C ARG A 66 -6.43 -2.64 -12.22
N GLU A 67 -5.80 -2.00 -13.19
CA GLU A 67 -5.39 -2.60 -14.46
C GLU A 67 -4.40 -3.77 -14.27
N HIS A 68 -3.55 -3.70 -13.24
CA HIS A 68 -2.66 -4.80 -12.83
C HIS A 68 -3.35 -5.85 -11.93
N GLY A 69 -4.64 -5.70 -11.68
CA GLY A 69 -5.45 -6.59 -10.84
C GLY A 69 -5.17 -6.46 -9.34
N LEU A 70 -4.61 -5.33 -8.90
CA LEU A 70 -4.42 -5.01 -7.49
C LEU A 70 -5.49 -4.00 -7.04
N ALA A 71 -6.34 -4.42 -6.10
CA ALA A 71 -7.30 -3.55 -5.43
C ALA A 71 -6.84 -3.22 -4.01
N PHE A 72 -7.42 -2.17 -3.43
CA PHE A 72 -7.15 -1.73 -2.06
C PHE A 72 -8.41 -1.80 -1.20
N ASP A 73 -8.24 -2.03 0.09
CA ASP A 73 -9.32 -1.97 1.09
C ASP A 73 -9.56 -0.54 1.56
N ALA A 74 -8.53 0.32 1.49
CA ALA A 74 -8.61 1.76 1.69
C ALA A 74 -7.49 2.48 0.92
N VAL A 75 -7.62 3.78 0.71
CA VAL A 75 -6.63 4.61 0.00
C VAL A 75 -6.40 5.87 0.83
N ASN A 76 -5.19 6.05 1.35
CA ASN A 76 -4.80 7.15 2.24
C ASN A 76 -5.72 7.32 3.47
N GLU A 77 -6.38 6.25 3.90
CA GLU A 77 -7.31 6.23 5.03
C GLU A 77 -7.15 4.93 5.84
N ASN A 78 -7.43 4.97 7.14
CA ASN A 78 -7.49 3.78 7.97
C ASN A 78 -8.71 2.91 7.64
N LEU A 79 -8.63 1.62 7.96
CA LEU A 79 -9.82 0.76 7.85
C LEU A 79 -10.89 1.19 8.85
N PRO A 80 -12.20 1.10 8.52
CA PRO A 80 -13.28 1.51 9.42
C PRO A 80 -13.20 0.89 10.81
N GLU A 81 -12.87 -0.41 10.88
CA GLU A 81 -12.73 -1.10 12.16
C GLU A 81 -11.52 -0.63 13.00
N MET A 82 -10.49 -0.05 12.35
CA MET A 82 -9.34 0.53 13.05
C MET A 82 -9.64 1.95 13.51
N ILE A 83 -10.42 2.72 12.74
CA ILE A 83 -10.93 4.04 13.13
C ILE A 83 -11.79 3.92 14.40
N GLU A 84 -12.72 2.96 14.42
CA GLU A 84 -13.56 2.67 15.58
C GLU A 84 -12.71 2.27 16.79
N TRP A 85 -11.72 1.39 16.59
CA TRP A 85 -10.85 0.93 17.67
C TRP A 85 -9.98 2.05 18.27
N HIS A 86 -9.47 2.96 17.44
CA HIS A 86 -8.69 4.11 17.90
C HIS A 86 -9.55 5.24 18.48
N GLY A 87 -10.85 5.26 18.18
CA GLY A 87 -11.76 6.35 18.53
C GLY A 87 -11.62 7.59 17.64
N ASN A 88 -10.79 7.51 16.59
CA ASN A 88 -10.60 8.55 15.58
C ASN A 88 -9.87 7.98 14.35
N ASP A 89 -10.00 8.67 13.22
CA ASP A 89 -9.12 8.44 12.08
C ASP A 89 -7.77 9.12 12.34
N CYS A 90 -6.80 8.34 12.76
CA CYS A 90 -5.47 8.82 13.05
C CYS A 90 -4.79 9.33 11.76
N ARG A 91 -4.10 10.48 11.83
CA ARG A 91 -3.33 11.03 10.69
C ARG A 91 -2.36 10.02 10.07
N LYS A 92 -1.78 9.14 10.88
CA LYS A 92 -0.93 8.03 10.42
C LYS A 92 -1.80 6.81 10.14
N ILE A 93 -1.61 6.19 8.98
CA ILE A 93 -2.21 4.88 8.68
C ILE A 93 -1.65 3.84 9.64
N PHE A 94 -2.53 3.19 10.37
CA PHE A 94 -2.25 2.04 11.20
C PHE A 94 -2.13 0.79 10.33
N ALA A 95 -0.95 0.17 10.33
CA ALA A 95 -0.66 -1.06 9.60
C ALA A 95 0.32 -1.94 10.39
N ASP A 96 0.29 -3.25 10.12
CA ASP A 96 1.28 -4.19 10.66
C ASP A 96 2.58 -4.18 9.86
N VAL A 97 2.46 -3.90 8.56
CA VAL A 97 3.55 -3.90 7.61
C VAL A 97 3.46 -2.63 6.77
N TYR A 98 4.55 -1.86 6.78
CA TYR A 98 4.76 -0.74 5.86
C TYR A 98 5.75 -1.21 4.79
N ILE A 99 5.37 -1.08 3.52
CA ILE A 99 6.22 -1.39 2.37
C ILE A 99 6.43 -0.09 1.63
N ASP A 100 7.68 0.37 1.62
CA ASP A 100 8.04 1.72 1.20
C ASP A 100 9.47 1.74 0.70
N ASP A 101 9.72 2.47 -0.39
CA ASP A 101 11.04 2.65 -0.99
C ASP A 101 11.99 3.43 -0.08
N LYS A 102 11.48 4.25 0.83
CA LYS A 102 12.25 4.96 1.87
C LYS A 102 12.49 4.13 3.11
N SER A 103 12.00 2.89 3.17
CA SER A 103 12.29 2.00 4.30
C SER A 103 13.75 1.51 4.27
N VAL A 104 14.33 1.25 5.45
CA VAL A 104 15.72 0.77 5.56
C VAL A 104 15.88 -0.65 5.00
N ASN A 105 14.87 -1.50 5.13
CA ASN A 105 14.90 -2.90 4.69
C ASN A 105 14.04 -3.15 3.44
N LYS A 106 14.58 -2.71 2.29
CA LYS A 106 13.98 -2.80 0.95
C LYS A 106 13.96 -4.23 0.35
N PRO A 107 15.01 -5.07 0.49
CA PRO A 107 15.10 -6.34 -0.23
C PRO A 107 13.98 -7.35 0.09
N LYS A 108 13.43 -7.32 1.31
CA LYS A 108 12.39 -8.27 1.76
C LYS A 108 11.15 -8.27 0.85
N TYR A 109 10.79 -7.12 0.29
CA TYR A 109 9.61 -6.95 -0.54
C TYR A 109 9.95 -6.69 -2.01
N HIS A 110 11.19 -6.99 -2.42
CA HIS A 110 11.68 -6.76 -3.78
C HIS A 110 11.41 -5.33 -4.24
N VAL A 111 11.65 -4.34 -3.38
CA VAL A 111 11.62 -2.93 -3.78
C VAL A 111 12.98 -2.64 -4.42
N PRO A 112 13.08 -2.58 -5.76
CA PRO A 112 14.37 -2.66 -6.45
C PRO A 112 15.06 -1.30 -6.57
N TYR A 113 14.33 -0.22 -6.31
CA TYR A 113 14.80 1.14 -6.53
C TYR A 113 15.65 1.57 -5.34
N ARG A 114 16.85 2.03 -5.66
CA ARG A 114 17.75 2.63 -4.68
C ARG A 114 17.44 4.11 -4.60
N GLU A 115 17.58 4.67 -3.40
CA GLU A 115 17.75 6.12 -3.29
C GLU A 115 18.97 6.48 -4.14
N ALA A 116 18.77 7.35 -5.13
CA ALA A 116 19.87 8.02 -5.79
C ALA A 116 20.56 8.97 -4.79
#